data_AF-A0AB38WRY0-F1
#
_entry.id   AF-A0AB38WRY0-F1
#
_cell.length_a   1.000
_cell.length_b   1.000
_cell.length_c   1.000
_cell.angle_alpha   90.00
_cell.angle_beta   90.00
_cell.angle_gamma   90.00
#
_symmetry.space_group_name_H-M   'P 1'
#
loop_
_entity.id
_entity.type
_entity.pdbx_description
1 polymer ?
#
loop_
_entity_poly.entity_id
_entity_poly.type
_entity_poly.pdbx_seq_one_letter_code
_entity_poly.pdbx_strand_id
1 'polypeptide(L)'
;MWYELRDRSLPSSEGHAVLPRPPGTVREWRLADMCTGCGDCVAVCPKAIVALDKEVLPVVTAIDACGRCGLCADVCTRGAIELTKETRLGLERILKGDGLGQRAG
;
A
#
# COMPACT_ATOMS: atom_id res chain seq x y z
N MET A 1 21.84 -39.23 -3.98
CA MET A 1 20.42 -39.43 -4.30
C MET A 1 19.63 -38.37 -3.55
N TRP A 2 19.48 -37.22 -4.19
CA TRP A 2 18.77 -36.06 -3.67
C TRP A 2 17.34 -36.14 -4.17
N TYR A 3 16.41 -36.59 -3.34
CA TYR A 3 14.99 -36.27 -3.48
C TYR A 3 14.26 -36.55 -2.17
N GLU A 4 13.27 -35.69 -1.89
CA GLU A 4 12.32 -35.71 -0.78
C GLU A 4 12.88 -35.05 0.50
N LEU A 5 12.42 -33.85 0.88
CA LEU A 5 11.03 -33.45 1.07
C LEU A 5 10.85 -31.95 0.80
N ARG A 6 9.70 -31.60 0.18
CA ARG A 6 9.18 -30.25 0.01
C ARG A 6 8.91 -29.62 1.38
N ASP A 7 9.88 -28.92 1.95
CA ASP A 7 9.62 -28.07 3.10
C ASP A 7 9.01 -26.75 2.61
N ARG A 8 7.68 -26.66 2.75
CA ARG A 8 6.85 -25.50 2.39
C ARG A 8 6.88 -24.42 3.47
N SER A 9 7.83 -24.51 4.39
CA SER A 9 8.09 -23.58 5.48
C SER A 9 9.49 -23.00 5.27
N LEU A 10 9.60 -21.92 4.51
CA LEU A 10 10.69 -20.99 4.77
C LEU A 10 10.26 -20.16 5.98
N PRO A 11 10.89 -20.33 7.15
CA PRO A 11 10.56 -19.53 8.32
C PRO A 11 11.04 -18.10 8.10
N SER A 12 10.20 -17.16 8.51
CA SER A 12 10.39 -15.71 8.54
C SER A 12 11.53 -15.25 9.46
N SER A 13 12.54 -16.08 9.71
CA SER A 13 13.50 -15.97 10.80
C SER A 13 14.69 -15.04 10.55
N GLU A 14 14.75 -14.35 9.42
CA GLU A 14 15.64 -13.20 9.24
C GLU A 14 14.86 -11.88 9.33
N GLY A 15 14.19 -11.67 10.48
CA GLY A 15 13.93 -10.39 11.16
C GLY A 15 13.43 -9.14 10.40
N HIS A 16 13.10 -9.21 9.11
CA HIS A 16 12.66 -8.08 8.32
C HIS A 16 11.15 -8.21 8.15
N ALA A 17 10.39 -7.51 8.98
CA ALA A 17 8.95 -7.38 8.77
C ALA A 17 8.72 -6.72 7.40
N VAL A 18 8.31 -7.52 6.41
CA VAL A 18 7.87 -6.99 5.11
C VAL A 18 6.52 -6.32 5.35
N LEU A 19 6.55 -5.02 5.61
CA LEU A 19 5.33 -4.24 5.76
C LEU A 19 4.60 -4.20 4.42
N PRO A 20 3.26 -4.35 4.40
CA PRO A 20 2.51 -4.32 3.16
C PRO A 20 2.60 -2.93 2.51
N ARG A 21 2.68 -2.87 1.18
CA ARG A 21 2.65 -1.62 0.43
C ARG A 21 1.21 -1.08 0.30
N PRO A 22 1.01 0.23 0.05
CA PRO A 22 -0.32 0.77 -0.28
C PRO A 22 -0.98 0.01 -1.44
N PRO A 23 -2.31 -0.16 -1.46
CA PRO A 23 -2.99 -0.79 -2.57
C PRO A 23 -2.70 -0.07 -3.90
N GLY A 24 -2.34 -0.84 -4.92
CA GLY A 24 -1.98 -0.29 -6.24
C GLY A 24 -0.52 0.09 -6.39
N THR A 25 0.32 -0.15 -5.38
CA THR A 25 1.77 -0.01 -5.52
C THR A 25 2.28 -0.95 -6.62
N VAL A 26 3.11 -0.42 -7.52
CA VAL A 26 3.76 -1.20 -8.57
C VAL A 26 4.70 -2.25 -7.99
N ARG A 27 5.23 -3.15 -8.84
CA ARG A 27 6.19 -4.16 -8.41
C ARG A 27 7.46 -3.52 -7.82
N GLU A 28 8.08 -4.20 -6.86
CA GLU A 28 9.18 -3.66 -6.04
C GLU A 28 10.32 -3.02 -6.85
N TRP A 29 10.80 -3.68 -7.91
CA TRP A 29 11.87 -3.14 -8.76
C TRP A 29 11.49 -1.81 -9.42
N ARG A 30 10.23 -1.69 -9.86
CA ARG A 30 9.72 -0.47 -10.48
C ARG A 30 9.40 0.59 -9.43
N LEU A 31 8.99 0.17 -8.23
CA LEU A 31 8.73 1.05 -7.11
C LEU A 31 10.02 1.80 -6.74
N ALA A 32 11.13 1.07 -6.62
CA ALA A 32 12.45 1.63 -6.34
C ALA A 32 12.91 2.65 -7.40
N ASP A 33 12.56 2.44 -8.67
CA ASP A 33 12.92 3.36 -9.76
C ASP A 33 12.01 4.61 -9.83
N MET A 34 10.73 4.48 -9.47
CA MET A 34 9.72 5.53 -9.68
C MET A 34 9.44 6.37 -8.45
N CYS A 35 9.48 5.78 -7.25
CA CYS A 35 9.20 6.47 -6.00
C CYS A 35 10.39 7.33 -5.60
N THR A 36 10.12 8.61 -5.32
CA THR A 36 11.13 9.56 -4.86
C THR A 36 11.14 9.75 -3.35
N GLY A 37 10.25 9.05 -2.63
CA GLY A 37 10.10 9.24 -1.20
C GLY A 37 9.47 10.58 -0.79
N CYS A 38 8.73 11.25 -1.68
CA CYS A 38 8.18 12.60 -1.43
C CYS A 38 7.24 12.70 -0.22
N GLY A 39 6.59 11.59 0.16
CA GLY A 39 5.71 11.55 1.32
C GLY A 39 4.27 12.04 1.08
N ASP A 40 3.87 12.39 -0.13
CA ASP A 40 2.50 12.84 -0.42
C ASP A 40 1.44 11.79 -0.02
N CYS A 41 1.75 10.51 -0.26
CA CYS A 41 0.88 9.39 0.15
C CYS A 41 0.73 9.25 1.67
N VAL A 42 1.72 9.69 2.45
CA VAL A 42 1.67 9.76 3.91
C VAL A 42 0.75 10.90 4.32
N ALA A 43 0.98 12.10 3.77
CA ALA A 43 0.24 13.32 4.12
C ALA A 43 -1.26 13.21 3.81
N VAL A 44 -1.61 12.57 2.69
CA VAL A 44 -3.02 12.47 2.26
C VAL A 44 -3.78 11.33 2.93
N CYS A 45 -3.12 10.42 3.66
CA CYS A 45 -3.79 9.26 4.24
C CYS A 45 -4.69 9.68 5.42
N PRO A 46 -6.03 9.62 5.30
CA PRO A 46 -6.92 10.13 6.34
C PRO A 46 -6.91 9.25 7.61
N LYS A 47 -6.39 8.03 7.52
CA LYS A 47 -6.24 7.12 8.65
C LYS A 47 -4.84 7.13 9.27
N ALA A 48 -3.91 7.91 8.72
CA ALA A 48 -2.52 8.00 9.18
C ALA A 48 -1.82 6.62 9.32
N ILE A 49 -2.10 5.70 8.38
CA ILE A 49 -1.53 4.34 8.36
C ILE A 49 -0.46 4.13 7.28
N VAL A 50 -0.15 5.17 6.49
CA VAL A 50 0.93 5.11 5.50
C VAL A 50 2.16 5.78 6.12
N ALA A 51 3.30 5.12 6.02
CA ALA A 51 4.60 5.63 6.45
C ALA A 51 5.65 5.37 5.37
N LEU A 52 6.85 5.93 5.53
CA LEU A 52 8.02 5.57 4.72
C LEU A 52 8.90 4.61 5.53
N ASP A 53 9.37 3.54 4.90
CA ASP A 53 10.32 2.61 5.50
C ASP A 53 11.76 3.17 5.48
N LYS A 54 12.73 2.33 5.85
CA LYS A 54 14.15 2.69 5.88
C LYS A 54 14.73 3.01 4.50
N GLU A 55 14.11 2.51 3.44
CA GLU A 55 14.47 2.76 2.04
C GLU A 55 13.69 3.94 1.47
N VAL A 56 12.95 4.67 2.31
CA VAL A 56 12.12 5.81 1.92
C VAL A 56 10.98 5.39 0.96
N LEU A 57 10.56 4.13 1.03
CA LEU A 57 9.47 3.59 0.23
C LEU A 57 8.18 3.48 1.07
N PRO A 58 7.01 3.68 0.46
CA PRO A 58 5.76 3.73 1.20
C PRO A 58 5.35 2.35 1.72
N VAL A 59 4.97 2.29 2.98
CA VAL A 59 4.47 1.09 3.68
C VAL A 59 3.17 1.41 4.40
N VAL A 60 2.35 0.39 4.63
CA VAL A 60 1.10 0.46 5.40
C VAL A 60 1.30 -0.25 6.73
N THR A 61 1.12 0.47 7.82
CA THR A 61 1.36 -0.04 9.19
C THR A 61 0.18 -0.83 9.75
N ALA A 62 -1.04 -0.60 9.21
CA ALA A 62 -2.26 -1.30 9.60
C ALA A 62 -3.15 -1.54 8.37
N ILE A 63 -2.84 -2.57 7.58
CA ILE A 63 -3.52 -2.83 6.29
C ILE A 63 -5.01 -3.09 6.45
N ASP A 64 -5.43 -3.71 7.56
CA ASP A 64 -6.84 -3.97 7.86
C ASP A 64 -7.64 -2.70 8.14
N ALA A 65 -6.96 -1.65 8.61
CA ALA A 65 -7.56 -0.34 8.75
C ALA A 65 -7.67 0.39 7.40
N CYS A 66 -7.03 -0.06 6.32
CA CYS A 66 -7.06 0.64 5.03
C CYS A 66 -8.48 0.69 4.45
N GLY A 67 -9.05 1.90 4.36
CA GLY A 67 -10.36 2.11 3.74
C GLY A 67 -10.37 2.00 2.21
N ARG A 68 -9.22 1.71 1.58
CA ARG A 68 -9.05 1.65 0.12
C ARG A 68 -9.60 2.90 -0.59
N CYS A 69 -9.36 4.07 0.00
CA CYS A 69 -9.92 5.35 -0.45
C CYS A 69 -9.27 5.90 -1.73
N GLY A 70 -8.12 5.38 -2.15
CA GLY A 70 -7.44 5.78 -3.38
C GLY A 70 -6.69 7.11 -3.36
N LEU A 71 -6.79 7.91 -2.29
CA LEU A 71 -6.08 9.18 -2.17
C LEU A 71 -4.56 9.05 -2.34
N CYS A 72 -3.94 7.99 -1.82
CA CYS A 72 -2.51 7.76 -1.97
C CYS A 72 -2.08 7.52 -3.43
N ALA A 73 -2.95 6.92 -4.25
CA ALA A 73 -2.70 6.72 -5.68
C ALA A 73 -2.98 8.02 -6.46
N ASP A 74 -4.03 8.76 -6.09
CA ASP A 74 -4.42 10.03 -6.72
C ASP A 74 -3.31 11.09 -6.63
N VAL A 75 -2.68 11.23 -5.46
CA VAL A 75 -1.57 12.19 -5.27
C VAL A 75 -0.24 11.70 -5.84
N CYS A 76 -0.12 10.44 -6.25
CA CYS A 76 1.14 9.88 -6.71
C CYS A 76 1.45 10.28 -8.17
N THR A 77 1.99 11.49 -8.34
CA THR A 77 2.36 12.02 -9.67
C THR A 77 3.46 11.23 -10.38
N ARG A 78 4.20 10.38 -9.66
CA ARG A 78 5.23 9.50 -10.21
C ARG A 78 4.67 8.20 -10.79
N GLY A 79 3.42 7.83 -10.48
CA GLY A 79 2.84 6.54 -10.88
C GLY A 79 3.40 5.34 -10.12
N ALA A 80 4.04 5.56 -8.97
CA ALA A 80 4.53 4.47 -8.11
C ALA A 80 3.40 3.75 -7.36
N ILE A 81 2.27 4.45 -7.15
CA ILE A 81 1.02 3.91 -6.62
C ILE A 81 -0.08 4.25 -7.62
N GLU A 82 -0.70 3.24 -8.22
CA GLU A 82 -1.72 3.39 -9.25
C GLU A 82 -3.13 3.09 -8.71
N LEU A 83 -4.16 3.66 -9.33
CA LEU A 83 -5.54 3.36 -8.98
C LEU A 83 -5.95 1.94 -9.42
N THR A 84 -6.14 1.07 -8.45
CA THR A 84 -6.84 -0.22 -8.60
C THR A 84 -8.34 0.01 -8.83
N LYS A 85 -9.07 -1.07 -9.14
CA LYS A 85 -10.54 -1.01 -9.24
C LYS A 85 -11.19 -0.54 -7.94
N GLU A 86 -10.76 -1.08 -6.80
CA GLU A 86 -11.31 -0.75 -5.48
C GLU A 86 -10.98 0.69 -5.08
N THR A 87 -9.73 1.10 -5.29
CA THR A 87 -9.27 2.43 -4.90
C THR A 87 -9.85 3.54 -5.77
N ARG A 88 -10.10 3.27 -7.06
CA ARG A 88 -10.86 4.17 -7.94
C ARG A 88 -12.28 4.41 -7.40
N LEU A 89 -12.99 3.34 -7.03
CA LEU A 89 -14.33 3.46 -6.42
C LEU A 89 -14.28 4.17 -5.05
N GLY A 90 -13.23 3.97 -4.27
CA GLY A 90 -13.01 4.69 -3.01
C GLY A 90 -12.85 6.19 -3.22
N LEU A 91 -12.03 6.58 -4.19
CA LEU A 91 -11.75 7.96 -4.52
C LEU A 91 -13.00 8.68 -5.04
N GLU A 92 -13.75 8.02 -5.92
CA GLU A 92 -15.02 8.56 -6.44
C GLU A 92 -16.02 8.89 -5.33
N ARG A 93 -16.11 8.07 -4.26
CA ARG A 93 -16.99 8.36 -3.10
C ARG A 93 -16.54 9.60 -2.34
N ILE A 94 -15.24 9.80 -2.19
CA ILE A 94 -14.70 11.00 -1.53
C ILE A 94 -14.99 12.25 -2.37
N LEU A 95 -14.72 12.19 -3.67
CA LEU A 95 -14.91 13.33 -4.58
C LEU A 95 -16.38 13.75 -4.72
N LYS A 96 -17.31 12.80 -4.61
CA LYS A 96 -18.77 13.08 -4.61
C LYS A 96 -19.29 13.66 -3.29
N GLY A 97 -18.44 13.76 -2.26
CA GLY A 97 -18.82 14.33 -0.97
C GLY A 97 -19.54 13.35 -0.03
N ASP A 98 -19.53 12.05 -0.34
CA ASP A 98 -20.21 11.03 0.48
C ASP A 98 -19.48 10.72 1.81
N GLY A 99 -18.28 11.29 1.99
CA GLY A 99 -17.45 11.11 3.18
C GLY A 99 -17.05 9.66 3.45
N LEU A 100 -16.08 9.44 4.34
CA LEU A 100 -15.75 8.11 4.87
C LEU A 100 -16.83 7.66 5.88
N GLY A 101 -18.09 7.73 5.48
CA GLY A 101 -19.26 7.43 6.28
C GLY A 101 -19.89 6.10 5.87
N GLN A 102 -19.77 5.13 6.79
CA GLN A 102 -20.78 4.12 7.13
C GLN A 102 -21.30 3.18 6.03
N ARG A 103 -20.75 1.95 6.02
CA ARG A 103 -21.54 0.70 6.00
C ARG A 103 -20.87 -0.35 6.89
N ALA A 104 -21.12 -0.23 8.20
CA ALA A 104 -21.33 -1.42 9.02
C ALA A 104 -22.83 -1.72 8.92
N GLY A 105 -23.15 -2.86 8.34
CA GLY A 105 -24.49 -3.46 8.30
C GLY A 105 -24.33 -4.94 8.53
#